data_AF-A0A1G0TH47-F1
#
_entry.id   AF-A0A1G0TH47-F1
#
_cell.length_a   1.000
_cell.length_b   1.000
_cell.length_c   1.000
_cell.angle_alpha   90.00
_cell.angle_beta   90.00
_cell.angle_gamma   90.00
#
_symmetry.space_group_name_H-M   'P 1'
#
loop_
_entity.id
_entity.type
_entity.pdbx_description
1 polymer ?
#
loop_
_entity_poly.entity_id
_entity_poly.type
_entity_poly.pdbx_seq_one_letter_code
_entity_poly.pdbx_strand_id
1 'polypeptide(L)'
;MKNLINLFKQNLHLYLNLSLAFSLISCSPALVNIDTAKDQIASYYESGQFERELTEIINDAKEKFSKVELEPNSAVVFDIDETTLDNYEAIKQIGFGYEKKYWDEWIEKAKAPAIHKVKDLYDFLLGKGFKIIFITGKTDYQYDATLKNMKLAGYTEFDTIITRSKGEYKIKSAQFKSQKRKELVKKGYKIAGCVGDQFSDLEGENCGIKIKLPNYLYLVD
;
A
#
# COMPACT_ATOMS: atom_id res chain seq x y z
N MET A 1 21.86 44.45 -59.22
CA MET A 1 23.22 44.36 -59.80
C MET A 1 24.12 45.26 -58.98
N LYS A 2 25.17 44.68 -58.36
CA LYS A 2 26.32 45.33 -57.69
C LYS A 2 26.02 46.02 -56.35
N ASN A 3 26.79 45.84 -55.27
CA ASN A 3 27.97 45.05 -54.91
C ASN A 3 28.00 45.10 -53.36
N LEU A 4 28.10 43.99 -52.65
CA LEU A 4 29.35 43.33 -52.24
C LEU A 4 30.39 44.27 -51.59
N ILE A 5 30.74 43.90 -50.35
CA ILE A 5 32.03 44.11 -49.65
C ILE A 5 32.09 45.33 -48.72
N ASN A 6 31.88 45.09 -47.42
CA ASN A 6 33.01 45.24 -46.52
C ASN A 6 32.93 44.33 -45.29
N LEU A 7 34.06 43.67 -45.06
CA LEU A 7 34.35 42.66 -44.05
C LEU A 7 34.32 43.22 -42.61
N PHE A 8 34.36 42.27 -41.67
CA PHE A 8 34.82 42.37 -40.27
C PHE A 8 33.79 42.69 -39.19
N LYS A 9 33.19 41.62 -38.66
CA LYS A 9 33.12 41.28 -37.22
C LYS A 9 32.42 39.92 -37.10
N GLN A 10 33.18 38.81 -37.15
CA GLN A 10 33.51 38.06 -35.94
C GLN A 10 32.36 38.09 -34.91
N ASN A 11 31.55 37.03 -34.87
CA ASN A 11 31.51 36.18 -33.68
C ASN A 11 30.86 34.83 -34.01
N LEU A 12 31.73 33.84 -33.98
CA LEU A 12 31.54 32.41 -34.08
C LEU A 12 30.59 31.95 -32.95
N HIS A 13 29.38 31.53 -33.29
CA HIS A 13 28.50 30.84 -32.33
C HIS A 13 29.09 29.45 -32.06
N LEU A 14 29.85 29.37 -30.96
CA LEU A 14 30.42 28.16 -30.41
C LEU A 14 29.29 27.33 -29.79
N TYR A 15 28.91 26.23 -30.45
CA TYR A 15 28.02 25.23 -29.87
C TYR A 15 28.76 24.46 -28.78
N LEU A 16 28.50 24.80 -27.52
CA LEU A 16 28.99 24.05 -26.37
C LEU A 16 28.03 22.88 -26.10
N ASN A 17 28.32 21.71 -26.67
CA ASN A 17 27.68 20.46 -26.27
C ASN A 17 28.19 20.08 -24.88
N LEU A 18 27.43 20.45 -23.85
CA LEU A 18 27.69 20.03 -22.48
C LEU A 18 27.07 18.64 -22.28
N SER A 19 27.84 17.61 -22.62
CA SER A 19 27.51 16.22 -22.30
C SER A 19 27.59 16.03 -20.79
N LEU A 20 26.46 16.15 -20.09
CA LEU A 20 26.37 15.87 -18.66
C LEU A 20 26.50 14.35 -18.44
N ALA A 21 27.70 13.87 -18.14
CA ALA A 21 27.91 12.50 -17.72
C ALA A 21 27.28 12.30 -16.33
N PHE A 22 26.09 11.70 -16.29
CA PHE A 22 25.47 11.24 -15.06
C PHE A 22 26.23 10.01 -14.55
N SER A 23 27.17 10.24 -13.64
CA SER A 23 27.81 9.18 -12.86
C SER A 23 26.75 8.56 -11.94
N LEU A 24 26.21 7.40 -12.31
CA LEU A 24 25.40 6.57 -11.41
C LEU A 24 26.32 6.00 -10.34
N ILE A 25 26.60 6.79 -9.29
CA ILE A 25 27.19 6.28 -8.06
C ILE A 25 26.08 5.44 -7.41
N SER A 26 26.11 4.13 -7.68
CA SER A 26 25.37 3.15 -6.90
C SER A 26 26.00 3.11 -5.51
N CYS A 27 25.58 4.05 -4.67
CA CYS A 27 25.92 4.04 -3.25
C CYS A 27 25.10 2.89 -2.65
N SER A 28 25.74 1.74 -2.40
CA SER A 28 25.12 0.75 -1.52
C SER A 28 24.91 1.45 -0.18
N PRO A 29 23.68 1.48 0.37
CA PRO A 29 23.44 2.19 1.62
C PRO A 29 24.33 1.58 2.69
N ALA A 30 25.12 2.45 3.35
CA ALA A 30 25.93 2.04 4.48
C ALA A 30 25.03 1.39 5.55
N LEU A 31 25.56 0.39 6.27
CA LEU A 31 24.83 -0.23 7.37
C LEU A 31 24.45 0.83 8.40
N VAL A 32 23.15 0.90 8.74
CA VAL A 32 22.60 1.83 9.73
C VAL A 32 22.47 1.11 11.07
N ASN A 33 22.82 1.79 12.16
CA ASN A 33 22.59 1.26 13.51
C ASN A 33 21.08 1.08 13.76
N ILE A 34 20.70 0.03 14.50
CA ILE A 34 19.29 -0.31 14.71
C ILE A 34 18.50 0.80 15.40
N ASP A 35 19.08 1.52 16.36
CA ASP A 35 18.38 2.61 17.05
C ASP A 35 18.19 3.80 16.11
N THR A 36 19.19 4.10 15.28
CA THR A 36 19.05 5.10 14.20
C THR A 36 17.97 4.71 13.20
N ALA A 37 17.87 3.43 12.81
CA ALA A 37 16.83 2.96 11.91
C ALA A 37 15.44 3.10 12.54
N LYS A 38 15.30 2.76 13.83
CA LYS A 38 14.03 2.94 14.58
C LYS A 38 13.64 4.41 14.69
N ASP A 39 14.59 5.31 14.93
CA ASP A 39 14.32 6.75 14.97
C ASP A 39 13.89 7.29 13.61
N GLN A 40 14.52 6.81 12.52
CA GLN A 40 14.12 7.17 11.16
C GLN A 40 12.71 6.69 10.83
N ILE A 41 12.37 5.45 11.18
CA ILE A 41 11.01 4.91 11.02
C ILE A 41 10.03 5.75 11.86
N ALA A 42 10.34 6.02 13.12
CA ALA A 42 9.45 6.81 13.97
C ALA A 42 9.21 8.21 13.38
N SER A 43 10.27 8.89 12.96
CA SER A 43 10.20 10.20 12.30
C SER A 43 9.33 10.18 11.03
N TYR A 44 9.40 9.11 10.23
CA TYR A 44 8.57 8.98 9.03
C TYR A 44 7.06 8.98 9.33
N TYR A 45 6.62 8.24 10.36
CA TYR A 45 5.21 8.19 10.77
C TYR A 45 4.79 9.46 11.53
N GLU A 46 5.63 10.00 12.41
CA GLU A 46 5.27 11.10 13.32
C GLU A 46 5.41 12.50 12.70
N SER A 47 6.24 12.68 11.68
CA SER A 47 6.40 13.98 10.97
C SER A 47 5.27 14.28 9.97
N GLY A 48 4.31 13.36 9.85
CA GLY A 48 3.26 13.40 8.84
C GLY A 48 3.76 13.10 7.42
N GLN A 49 4.99 12.59 7.25
CA GLN A 49 5.49 12.17 5.94
C GLN A 49 4.66 11.00 5.39
N PHE A 50 4.39 9.99 6.22
CA PHE A 50 3.49 8.88 5.87
C PHE A 50 2.14 9.38 5.35
N GLU A 51 1.50 10.31 6.06
CA GLU A 51 0.20 10.88 5.68
C GLU A 51 0.22 11.67 4.36
N ARG A 52 1.32 12.39 4.08
CA ARG A 52 1.50 13.11 2.80
C ARG A 52 1.65 12.14 1.64
N GLU A 53 2.48 11.11 1.80
CA GLU A 53 2.69 10.08 0.79
C GLU A 53 1.40 9.29 0.53
N LEU A 54 0.67 8.90 1.58
CA LEU A 54 -0.65 8.29 1.45
C LEU A 54 -1.64 9.19 0.73
N THR A 55 -1.62 10.51 0.98
CA THR A 55 -2.51 11.44 0.28
C THR A 55 -2.28 11.40 -1.23
N GLU A 56 -1.02 11.37 -1.69
CA GLU A 56 -0.69 11.27 -3.11
C GLU A 56 -1.16 9.94 -3.71
N ILE A 57 -0.83 8.82 -3.05
CA ILE A 57 -1.20 7.46 -3.48
C ILE A 57 -2.72 7.31 -3.58
N ILE A 58 -3.45 7.80 -2.57
CA ILE A 58 -4.91 7.66 -2.52
C ILE A 58 -5.61 8.56 -3.54
N ASN A 59 -5.08 9.75 -3.82
CA ASN A 59 -5.63 10.61 -4.88
C ASN A 59 -5.46 9.96 -6.26
N ASP A 60 -4.29 9.41 -6.56
CA ASP A 60 -4.05 8.65 -7.78
C ASP A 60 -4.94 7.40 -7.85
N ALA A 61 -5.13 6.67 -6.74
CA ALA A 61 -6.05 5.54 -6.67
C ALA A 61 -7.49 5.96 -7.02
N LYS A 62 -7.99 7.04 -6.40
CA LYS A 62 -9.33 7.57 -6.68
C LYS A 62 -9.49 7.97 -8.15
N GLU A 63 -8.47 8.58 -8.75
CA GLU A 63 -8.49 8.91 -10.17
C GLU A 63 -8.58 7.65 -11.04
N LYS A 64 -7.76 6.63 -10.76
CA LYS A 64 -7.78 5.35 -11.50
C LYS A 64 -9.14 4.66 -11.37
N PHE A 65 -9.67 4.54 -10.16
CA PHE A 65 -10.97 3.90 -9.94
C PHE A 65 -12.15 4.71 -10.48
N SER A 66 -12.03 6.03 -10.62
CA SER A 66 -13.08 6.86 -11.23
C SER A 66 -13.33 6.54 -12.70
N LYS A 67 -12.35 5.95 -13.38
CA LYS A 67 -12.37 5.58 -14.81
C LYS A 67 -12.81 4.13 -15.04
N VAL A 68 -13.04 3.36 -13.96
CA VAL A 68 -13.47 1.97 -14.08
C VAL A 68 -14.97 1.93 -14.35
N GLU A 69 -15.36 1.26 -15.43
CA GLU A 69 -16.77 0.95 -15.70
C GLU A 69 -17.23 -0.16 -14.74
N LEU A 70 -18.31 0.11 -14.01
CA LEU A 70 -18.83 -0.84 -13.04
C LEU A 70 -19.68 -1.91 -13.72
N GLU A 71 -19.37 -3.15 -13.38
CA GLU A 71 -20.13 -4.32 -13.75
C GLU A 71 -20.78 -4.91 -12.48
N PRO A 72 -21.82 -5.73 -12.62
CA PRO A 72 -22.33 -6.49 -11.49
C PRO A 72 -21.20 -7.26 -10.80
N ASN A 73 -21.11 -7.13 -9.49
CA ASN A 73 -20.08 -7.68 -8.63
C ASN A 73 -18.65 -7.14 -8.82
N SER A 74 -18.48 -5.95 -9.40
CA SER A 74 -17.20 -5.22 -9.34
C SER A 74 -16.76 -5.01 -7.89
N ALA A 75 -15.55 -5.46 -7.55
CA ALA A 75 -15.06 -5.47 -6.18
C ALA A 75 -13.61 -4.95 -6.07
N VAL A 76 -13.28 -4.38 -4.91
CA VAL A 76 -11.92 -4.02 -4.53
C VAL A 76 -11.53 -4.81 -3.28
N VAL A 77 -10.33 -5.40 -3.32
CA VAL A 77 -9.78 -6.19 -2.23
C VAL A 77 -8.83 -5.33 -1.40
N PHE A 78 -8.98 -5.35 -0.09
CA PHE A 78 -8.09 -4.67 0.84
C PHE A 78 -7.37 -5.69 1.73
N ASP A 79 -6.08 -5.47 1.99
CA ASP A 79 -5.45 -6.00 3.20
C ASP A 79 -5.96 -5.26 4.47
N ILE A 80 -5.67 -5.80 5.66
CA ILE A 80 -6.04 -5.20 6.93
C ILE A 80 -4.89 -4.49 7.64
N ASP A 81 -3.78 -5.17 7.96
CA ASP A 81 -2.77 -4.68 8.92
C ASP A 81 -1.78 -3.76 8.21
N GLU A 82 -1.59 -2.53 8.69
CA GLU A 82 -0.82 -1.46 8.01
C GLU A 82 -1.41 -1.04 6.65
N THR A 83 -2.61 -1.53 6.31
CA THR A 83 -3.39 -1.13 5.14
C THR A 83 -4.67 -0.40 5.54
N THR A 84 -5.54 -1.04 6.29
CA THR A 84 -6.80 -0.41 6.76
C THR A 84 -6.72 -0.02 8.23
N LEU A 85 -6.06 -0.84 9.05
CA LEU A 85 -5.84 -0.61 10.46
C LEU A 85 -4.39 -0.24 10.70
N ASP A 86 -4.19 0.79 11.51
CA ASP A 86 -2.88 1.27 11.93
C ASP A 86 -2.49 0.59 13.26
N ASN A 87 -1.37 -0.15 13.24
CA ASN A 87 -0.81 -0.79 14.41
C ASN A 87 0.51 -0.15 14.86
N TYR A 88 0.90 1.00 14.29
CA TYR A 88 2.17 1.68 14.54
C TYR A 88 2.48 1.84 16.02
N GLU A 89 1.55 2.40 16.80
CA GLU A 89 1.76 2.63 18.24
C GLU A 89 2.00 1.33 19.01
N ALA A 90 1.26 0.26 18.68
CA ALA A 90 1.40 -1.03 19.33
C ALA A 90 2.75 -1.69 18.99
N ILE A 91 3.20 -1.55 17.74
CA ILE A 91 4.48 -2.07 17.25
C ILE A 91 5.65 -1.26 17.83
N LYS A 92 5.52 0.07 17.89
CA LYS A 92 6.52 0.96 18.49
C LYS A 92 6.74 0.66 19.97
N GLN A 93 5.69 0.35 20.73
CA GLN A 93 5.77 0.00 22.15
C GLN A 93 6.68 -1.21 22.45
N ILE A 94 6.82 -2.14 21.49
CA ILE A 94 7.72 -3.28 21.59
C ILE A 94 9.02 -3.09 20.78
N GLY A 95 9.33 -1.84 20.41
CA GLY A 95 10.57 -1.47 19.74
C GLY A 95 10.64 -1.93 18.29
N PHE A 96 9.52 -1.91 17.55
CA PHE A 96 9.42 -2.38 16.16
C PHE A 96 9.76 -3.87 15.98
N GLY A 97 9.63 -4.65 17.04
CA GLY A 97 9.75 -6.10 17.00
C GLY A 97 8.43 -6.80 16.70
N TYR A 98 8.47 -8.14 16.67
CA TYR A 98 7.28 -8.98 16.61
C TYR A 98 7.36 -10.05 17.69
N GLU A 99 6.29 -10.16 18.49
CA GLU A 99 6.09 -11.26 19.41
C GLU A 99 4.62 -11.71 19.32
N LYS A 100 4.41 -13.01 19.08
CA LYS A 100 3.09 -13.54 18.73
C LYS A 100 2.07 -13.34 19.84
N LYS A 101 2.44 -13.60 21.10
CA LYS A 101 1.51 -13.46 22.22
C LYS A 101 1.08 -12.01 22.40
N TYR A 102 2.03 -11.07 22.35
CA TYR A 102 1.72 -9.63 22.37
C TYR A 102 0.81 -9.22 21.21
N TRP A 103 1.06 -9.74 20.01
CA TRP A 103 0.23 -9.48 18.84
C TRP A 103 -1.20 -10.01 18.98
N ASP A 104 -1.36 -11.24 19.48
CA ASP A 104 -2.68 -11.79 19.77
C ASP A 104 -3.41 -10.94 20.84
N GLU A 105 -2.72 -10.53 21.91
CA GLU A 105 -3.28 -9.63 22.93
C GLU A 105 -3.66 -8.25 22.37
N TRP A 106 -2.91 -7.71 21.40
CA TRP A 106 -3.23 -6.46 20.72
C TRP A 106 -4.51 -6.59 19.87
N ILE A 107 -4.62 -7.67 19.08
CA ILE A 107 -5.81 -7.94 18.26
C ILE A 107 -7.06 -8.05 19.13
N GLU A 108 -6.98 -8.78 20.25
CA GLU A 108 -8.11 -8.96 21.17
C GLU A 108 -8.61 -7.64 21.78
N LYS A 109 -7.74 -6.62 21.90
CA LYS A 109 -8.15 -5.29 22.37
C LYS A 109 -9.09 -4.60 21.38
N ALA A 110 -9.01 -4.91 20.09
CA ALA A 110 -9.82 -4.32 19.02
C ALA A 110 -9.80 -2.78 19.03
N LYS A 111 -8.60 -2.20 19.14
CA LYS A 111 -8.36 -0.75 19.31
C LYS A 111 -7.49 -0.11 18.22
N ALA A 112 -7.07 -0.86 17.20
CA ALA A 112 -6.29 -0.28 16.11
C ALA A 112 -7.15 0.75 15.36
N PRO A 113 -6.73 2.02 15.23
CA PRO A 113 -7.49 3.02 14.49
C PRO A 113 -7.45 2.73 12.98
N ALA A 114 -8.37 3.33 12.23
CA ALA A 114 -8.29 3.31 10.78
C ALA A 114 -7.14 4.18 10.28
N ILE A 115 -6.46 3.75 9.23
CA ILE A 115 -5.60 4.64 8.43
C ILE A 115 -6.53 5.57 7.64
N HIS A 116 -6.63 6.83 8.08
CA HIS A 116 -7.65 7.77 7.60
C HIS A 116 -7.69 7.89 6.08
N LYS A 117 -6.53 8.01 5.42
CA LYS A 117 -6.46 8.13 3.96
C LYS A 117 -6.98 6.90 3.24
N VAL A 118 -6.77 5.70 3.79
CA VAL A 118 -7.29 4.46 3.21
C VAL A 118 -8.79 4.34 3.48
N LYS A 119 -9.27 4.81 4.65
CA LYS A 119 -10.70 4.96 4.92
C LYS A 119 -11.39 5.89 3.91
N ASP A 120 -10.74 7.00 3.53
CA ASP A 120 -11.24 7.92 2.50
C ASP A 120 -11.35 7.25 1.11
N LEU A 121 -10.47 6.31 0.80
CA LEU A 121 -10.55 5.51 -0.44
C LEU A 121 -11.69 4.49 -0.36
N TYR A 122 -11.81 3.79 0.77
CA TYR A 122 -12.89 2.85 1.02
C TYR A 122 -14.28 3.51 0.85
N ASP A 123 -14.49 4.68 1.46
CA ASP A 123 -15.77 5.41 1.37
C ASP A 123 -16.04 5.88 -0.07
N PHE A 124 -15.00 6.32 -0.77
CA PHE A 124 -15.10 6.69 -2.19
C PHE A 124 -15.51 5.49 -3.06
N LEU A 125 -14.93 4.31 -2.84
CA LEU A 125 -15.23 3.11 -3.60
C LEU A 125 -16.66 2.60 -3.33
N LEU A 126 -17.10 2.62 -2.07
CA LEU A 126 -18.49 2.33 -1.72
C LEU A 126 -19.45 3.29 -2.40
N GLY A 127 -19.18 4.60 -2.33
CA GLY A 127 -19.99 5.63 -2.97
C GLY A 127 -20.05 5.51 -4.49
N LYS A 128 -19.05 4.86 -5.12
CA LYS A 128 -19.08 4.51 -6.54
C LYS A 128 -19.92 3.26 -6.82
N GLY A 129 -20.09 2.35 -5.85
CA GLY A 129 -20.83 1.10 -6.02
C GLY A 129 -19.93 -0.14 -6.12
N PHE A 130 -18.64 -0.03 -5.78
CA PHE A 130 -17.79 -1.22 -5.63
C PHE A 130 -18.19 -2.01 -4.39
N LYS A 131 -18.11 -3.33 -4.50
CA LYS A 131 -18.09 -4.22 -3.33
C LYS A 131 -16.71 -4.19 -2.68
N ILE A 132 -16.67 -4.23 -1.35
CA ILE A 132 -15.42 -4.28 -0.59
C ILE A 132 -15.25 -5.67 0.00
N ILE A 133 -14.04 -6.21 -0.14
CA ILE A 133 -13.65 -7.51 0.42
C ILE A 133 -12.31 -7.32 1.13
N PHE A 134 -12.17 -7.89 2.32
CA PHE A 134 -10.90 -7.91 3.04
C PHE A 134 -10.27 -9.29 2.98
N ILE A 135 -8.96 -9.37 2.70
CA ILE A 135 -8.16 -10.60 2.78
C ILE A 135 -6.91 -10.30 3.61
N THR A 136 -6.79 -10.95 4.76
CA THR A 136 -5.74 -10.67 5.74
C THR A 136 -4.86 -11.89 6.02
N GLY A 137 -3.61 -11.64 6.42
CA GLY A 137 -2.70 -12.66 6.93
C GLY A 137 -3.11 -13.22 8.30
N LYS A 138 -4.07 -12.60 9.00
CA LYS A 138 -4.60 -13.09 10.27
C LYS A 138 -5.22 -14.48 10.15
N THR A 139 -5.22 -15.20 11.26
CA THR A 139 -5.77 -16.54 11.40
C THR A 139 -7.25 -16.52 11.76
N ASP A 140 -7.95 -17.63 11.54
CA ASP A 140 -9.37 -17.82 11.85
C ASP A 140 -9.72 -17.51 13.32
N TYR A 141 -8.88 -17.89 14.29
CA TYR A 141 -9.13 -17.59 15.70
C TYR A 141 -9.06 -16.09 16.02
N GLN A 142 -8.47 -15.26 15.14
CA GLN A 142 -8.41 -13.81 15.28
C GLN A 142 -9.60 -13.10 14.60
N TYR A 143 -10.50 -13.84 13.96
CA TYR A 143 -11.56 -13.27 13.11
C TYR A 143 -12.51 -12.36 13.90
N ASP A 144 -13.04 -12.80 15.03
CA ASP A 144 -14.07 -12.05 15.77
C ASP A 144 -13.54 -10.72 16.31
N ALA A 145 -12.34 -10.73 16.90
CA ALA A 145 -11.66 -9.54 17.36
C ALA A 145 -11.34 -8.58 16.20
N THR A 146 -10.91 -9.10 15.05
CA THR A 146 -10.67 -8.32 13.84
C THR A 146 -11.94 -7.68 13.32
N LEU A 147 -13.03 -8.44 13.18
CA LEU A 147 -14.34 -7.95 12.75
C LEU A 147 -14.85 -6.84 13.66
N LYS A 148 -14.70 -7.02 14.98
CA LYS A 148 -15.03 -5.99 15.97
C LYS A 148 -14.19 -4.73 15.75
N ASN A 149 -12.87 -4.86 15.57
CA ASN A 149 -12.00 -3.72 15.34
C ASN A 149 -12.37 -2.99 14.04
N MET A 150 -12.58 -3.70 12.93
CA MET A 150 -12.94 -3.11 11.64
C MET A 150 -14.21 -2.25 11.75
N LYS A 151 -15.24 -2.77 12.44
CA LYS A 151 -16.48 -2.02 12.69
C LYS A 151 -16.25 -0.77 13.55
N LEU A 152 -15.47 -0.89 14.64
CA LEU A 152 -15.13 0.25 15.50
C LEU A 152 -14.30 1.32 14.78
N ALA A 153 -13.46 0.91 13.84
CA ALA A 153 -12.66 1.78 12.97
C ALA A 153 -13.50 2.39 11.82
N GLY A 154 -14.79 2.07 11.71
CA GLY A 154 -15.72 2.64 10.75
C GLY A 154 -15.85 1.88 9.42
N TYR A 155 -15.25 0.71 9.28
CA TYR A 155 -15.47 -0.19 8.14
C TYR A 155 -16.71 -1.05 8.39
N THR A 156 -17.89 -0.52 8.09
CA THR A 156 -19.18 -1.16 8.42
C THR A 156 -19.88 -1.82 7.25
N GLU A 157 -19.50 -1.50 6.01
CA GLU A 157 -20.09 -2.02 4.77
C GLU A 157 -19.04 -2.76 3.93
N PHE A 158 -19.17 -4.08 3.84
CA PHE A 158 -18.30 -4.95 3.03
C PHE A 158 -18.97 -6.31 2.85
N ASP A 159 -18.56 -7.06 1.84
CA ASP A 159 -19.14 -8.38 1.53
C ASP A 159 -18.57 -9.47 2.43
N THR A 160 -17.24 -9.49 2.66
CA THR A 160 -16.62 -10.48 3.55
C THR A 160 -15.22 -10.06 4.03
N ILE A 161 -14.80 -10.63 5.17
CA ILE A 161 -13.41 -10.72 5.61
C ILE A 161 -12.95 -12.16 5.45
N ILE A 162 -11.77 -12.39 4.90
CA ILE A 162 -11.16 -13.71 4.73
C ILE A 162 -9.86 -13.78 5.53
N THR A 163 -9.84 -14.65 6.55
CA THR A 163 -8.68 -15.02 7.35
C THR A 163 -8.15 -16.40 6.92
N ARG A 164 -6.95 -16.76 7.37
CA ARG A 164 -6.36 -18.09 7.15
C ARG A 164 -7.04 -19.13 8.03
N SER A 165 -7.49 -20.22 7.44
CA SER A 165 -7.88 -21.40 8.20
C SER A 165 -6.66 -22.17 8.70
N LYS A 166 -6.83 -23.04 9.71
CA LYS A 166 -5.74 -23.85 10.30
C LYS A 166 -4.81 -24.56 9.29
N GLY A 167 -5.34 -25.03 8.16
CA GLY A 167 -4.54 -25.67 7.10
C GLY A 167 -3.68 -24.70 6.27
N GLU A 168 -3.97 -23.40 6.36
CA GLU A 168 -3.39 -22.35 5.54
C GLU A 168 -2.37 -21.48 6.31
N TYR A 169 -2.19 -21.71 7.61
CA TYR A 169 -1.30 -20.90 8.47
C TYR A 169 0.15 -20.86 7.97
N LYS A 170 0.62 -21.92 7.30
CA LYS A 170 2.00 -22.03 6.81
C LYS A 170 2.15 -21.67 5.32
N ILE A 171 1.07 -21.30 4.64
CA ILE A 171 1.12 -20.90 3.23
C ILE A 171 1.70 -19.50 3.14
N LYS A 172 2.63 -19.24 2.22
CA LYS A 172 3.17 -17.89 1.98
C LYS A 172 2.06 -16.87 1.71
N SER A 173 2.23 -15.63 2.14
CA SER A 173 1.18 -14.61 2.04
C SER A 173 0.76 -14.33 0.60
N ALA A 174 1.71 -14.20 -0.31
CA ALA A 174 1.42 -14.00 -1.73
C ALA A 174 0.59 -15.14 -2.31
N GLN A 175 0.95 -16.38 -1.99
CA GLN A 175 0.24 -17.57 -2.45
C GLN A 175 -1.19 -17.63 -1.89
N PHE A 176 -1.35 -17.45 -0.58
CA PHE A 176 -2.67 -17.47 0.08
C PHE A 176 -3.59 -16.40 -0.52
N LYS A 177 -3.14 -15.14 -0.59
CA LYS A 177 -3.97 -14.04 -1.07
C LYS A 177 -4.33 -14.19 -2.55
N SER A 178 -3.38 -14.63 -3.39
CA SER A 178 -3.67 -14.92 -4.80
C SER A 178 -4.70 -16.05 -4.95
N GLN A 179 -4.59 -17.13 -4.16
CA GLN A 179 -5.57 -18.21 -4.17
C GLN A 179 -6.97 -17.72 -3.76
N LYS A 180 -7.08 -16.88 -2.71
CA LYS A 180 -8.37 -16.32 -2.28
C LYS A 180 -8.98 -15.39 -3.32
N ARG A 181 -8.19 -14.57 -4.02
CA ARG A 181 -8.71 -13.79 -5.15
C ARG A 181 -9.21 -14.67 -6.30
N LYS A 182 -8.52 -15.79 -6.61
CA LYS A 182 -9.01 -16.78 -7.59
C LYS A 182 -10.32 -17.42 -7.17
N GLU A 183 -10.48 -17.76 -5.89
CA GLU A 183 -11.73 -18.30 -5.34
C GLU A 183 -12.88 -17.29 -5.44
N LEU A 184 -12.62 -16.01 -5.18
CA LEU A 184 -13.60 -14.93 -5.34
C LEU A 184 -14.03 -14.75 -6.80
N VAL A 185 -13.10 -14.74 -7.74
CA VAL A 185 -13.44 -14.67 -9.19
C VAL A 185 -14.30 -15.87 -9.60
N LYS A 186 -13.99 -17.08 -9.13
CA LYS A 186 -14.83 -18.27 -9.36
C LYS A 186 -16.24 -18.15 -8.76
N LYS A 187 -16.41 -17.37 -7.70
CA LYS A 187 -17.71 -17.02 -7.10
C LYS A 187 -18.44 -15.89 -7.83
N GLY A 188 -17.86 -15.34 -8.90
CA GLY A 188 -18.49 -14.32 -9.75
C GLY A 188 -18.12 -12.89 -9.42
N TYR A 189 -17.14 -12.64 -8.54
CA TYR A 189 -16.61 -11.30 -8.32
C TYR A 189 -15.73 -10.83 -9.49
N LYS A 190 -15.83 -9.55 -9.82
CA LYS A 190 -14.97 -8.88 -10.79
C LYS A 190 -14.00 -7.97 -10.05
N ILE A 191 -12.84 -8.51 -9.68
CA ILE A 191 -11.86 -7.78 -8.86
C ILE A 191 -11.19 -6.70 -9.73
N ALA A 192 -11.57 -5.44 -9.49
CA ALA A 192 -11.07 -4.27 -10.21
C ALA A 192 -9.76 -3.73 -9.62
N GLY A 193 -9.45 -4.05 -8.36
CA GLY A 193 -8.23 -3.60 -7.71
C GLY A 193 -7.90 -4.32 -6.41
N CYS A 194 -6.64 -4.22 -5.98
CA CYS A 194 -6.23 -4.51 -4.62
C CYS A 194 -5.48 -3.34 -3.99
N VAL A 195 -5.65 -3.19 -2.68
CA VAL A 195 -4.96 -2.23 -1.83
C VAL A 195 -4.23 -2.99 -0.74
N GLY A 196 -2.94 -2.74 -0.57
CA GLY A 196 -2.12 -3.45 0.41
C GLY A 196 -0.78 -2.76 0.65
N ASP A 197 -0.21 -2.99 1.81
CA ASP A 197 1.08 -2.45 2.24
C ASP A 197 2.25 -3.39 1.93
N GLN A 198 1.98 -4.64 1.54
CA GLN A 198 2.98 -5.61 1.12
C GLN A 198 2.84 -5.94 -0.37
N PHE A 199 3.95 -6.31 -1.03
CA PHE A 199 3.86 -6.82 -2.40
C PHE A 199 3.08 -8.14 -2.46
N SER A 200 3.16 -8.95 -1.40
CA SER A 200 2.39 -10.19 -1.24
C SER A 200 0.86 -9.98 -1.27
N ASP A 201 0.37 -8.77 -1.05
CA ASP A 201 -1.06 -8.44 -1.18
C ASP A 201 -1.50 -8.28 -2.63
N LEU A 202 -0.56 -7.89 -3.48
CA LEU A 202 -0.79 -7.41 -4.84
C LEU A 202 -0.29 -8.38 -5.90
N GLU A 203 0.57 -9.33 -5.51
CA GLU A 203 1.18 -10.33 -6.39
C GLU A 203 0.23 -11.44 -6.79
N GLY A 204 0.48 -12.01 -7.98
CA GLY A 204 -0.37 -13.01 -8.60
C GLY A 204 -1.54 -12.42 -9.40
N GLU A 205 -2.43 -13.30 -9.83
CA GLU A 205 -3.55 -12.96 -10.72
C GLU A 205 -4.71 -12.26 -9.97
N ASN A 206 -5.67 -11.75 -10.74
CA ASN A 206 -6.95 -11.23 -10.28
C ASN A 206 -6.84 -10.09 -9.27
N CYS A 207 -5.94 -9.14 -9.54
CA CYS A 207 -5.73 -7.99 -8.67
C CYS A 207 -6.06 -6.64 -9.32
N GLY A 208 -6.26 -6.57 -10.64
CA GLY A 208 -6.61 -5.32 -11.32
C GLY A 208 -5.62 -4.19 -11.01
N ILE A 209 -6.16 -3.01 -10.68
CA ILE A 209 -5.39 -1.85 -10.20
C ILE A 209 -4.70 -2.20 -8.88
N LYS A 210 -3.37 -2.11 -8.83
CA LYS A 210 -2.57 -2.38 -7.63
C LYS A 210 -2.21 -1.08 -6.92
N ILE A 211 -2.64 -0.93 -5.68
CA ILE A 211 -2.30 0.22 -4.83
C ILE A 211 -1.39 -0.29 -3.71
N LYS A 212 -0.10 0.03 -3.82
CA LYS A 212 0.92 -0.31 -2.81
C LYS A 212 1.07 0.85 -1.83
N LEU A 213 0.84 0.58 -0.55
CA LEU A 213 1.07 1.53 0.53
C LEU A 213 2.48 1.35 1.11
N PRO A 214 3.10 2.39 1.67
CA PRO A 214 4.37 2.26 2.37
C PRO A 214 4.18 1.53 3.71
N ASN A 215 5.08 0.62 4.03
CA ASN A 215 5.20 0.02 5.37
C ASN A 215 6.68 -0.21 5.65
N TYR A 216 7.18 0.46 6.70
CA TYR A 216 8.56 0.34 7.17
C TYR A 216 8.66 -0.35 8.54
N LEU A 217 7.53 -0.84 9.07
CA LEU A 217 7.46 -1.53 10.35
C LEU A 217 7.86 -3.00 10.24
N TYR A 218 7.52 -3.65 9.12
CA TYR A 218 7.86 -5.05 8.86
C TYR A 218 7.75 -5.39 7.36
N LEU A 219 8.25 -6.58 7.01
CA LEU A 219 8.14 -7.17 5.67
C LEU A 219 7.50 -8.55 5.74
N VAL A 220 6.62 -8.85 4.77
CA VAL A 220 5.99 -10.17 4.61
C VAL A 220 6.12 -10.66 3.17
N ASP A 221 6.80 -11.80 3.00
CA ASP A 221 6.99 -12.51 1.73
C ASP A 221 5.94 -13.62 1.48
#